data_AF-A0A7S4MSS6-F1
#
_entry.id   AF-A0A7S4MSS6-F1
#
_cell.length_a   1.000
_cell.length_b   1.000
_cell.length_c   1.000
_cell.angle_alpha   90.00
_cell.angle_beta   90.00
_cell.angle_gamma   90.00
#
_symmetry.space_group_name_H-M   'P 1'
#
loop_
_entity.id
_entity.type
_entity.pdbx_description
1 polymer ?
#
loop_
_entity_poly.entity_id
_entity_poly.type
_entity_poly.pdbx_seq_one_letter_code
_entity_poly.pdbx_strand_id
1 'polypeptide(L)'
;MGLQIMPDSDKLVRTKSIRLGADVEAAAEAASFEELSKEHRVIIRKLSTRDYHLPGNSYWPDYVQFISNNHPLLSFCYAHPLHPFSIRDRIFCLVGSLTFGLGATCAVWLYFYFRGLSTVDIGPLALSEPVVGLVASVLNAGFDMCIWYMQMCPCCRTGACFHFDDRFCAKYWVWMGQNLAGVIVIISACLALAAVILRAQINDEQGQEGPESFSFLRSWGIEVTFSLLLVFPLMATTLFSGILGCFRLPVLGGRPWEVWREKKLEENHHCYHNGDQLSATQASF
;
A
#
# COMPACT_ATOMS: atom_id res chain seq x y z
N MET A 1 18.96 -75.82 -29.51
CA MET A 1 17.69 -75.69 -28.76
C MET A 1 17.73 -74.38 -28.00
N GLY A 2 17.05 -73.34 -28.50
CA GLY A 2 16.92 -72.06 -27.80
C GLY A 2 15.52 -71.97 -27.21
N LEU A 3 15.41 -72.00 -25.89
CA LEU A 3 14.14 -71.85 -25.18
C LEU A 3 13.76 -70.36 -25.18
N GLN A 4 12.74 -70.00 -25.94
CA GLN A 4 12.24 -68.64 -26.03
C GLN A 4 11.31 -68.40 -24.84
N ILE A 5 11.81 -67.76 -23.79
CA ILE A 5 11.03 -67.38 -22.61
C ILE A 5 10.10 -66.22 -23.02
N MET A 6 8.81 -66.51 -23.19
CA MET A 6 7.83 -65.45 -23.41
C MET A 6 7.63 -64.65 -22.11
N PRO A 7 7.72 -63.31 -22.16
CA PRO A 7 7.47 -62.48 -20.99
C PRO A 7 5.99 -62.56 -20.60
N ASP A 8 5.80 -62.79 -19.31
CA ASP A 8 4.52 -62.88 -18.59
C ASP A 8 3.67 -61.61 -18.84
N SER A 9 2.61 -61.74 -19.64
CA SER A 9 1.75 -60.64 -20.09
C SER A 9 1.11 -59.87 -18.93
N ASP A 10 0.90 -60.53 -17.78
CA ASP A 10 0.27 -59.94 -16.61
C ASP A 10 1.18 -58.91 -15.92
N LYS A 11 2.51 -59.09 -16.01
CA LYS A 11 3.48 -58.09 -15.50
C LYS A 11 3.49 -56.83 -16.34
N LEU A 12 3.23 -56.93 -17.64
CA LEU A 12 3.18 -55.79 -18.55
C LEU A 12 1.95 -54.91 -18.28
N VAL A 13 0.78 -55.53 -18.05
CA VAL A 13 -0.48 -54.83 -17.73
C VAL A 13 -0.35 -54.08 -16.39
N ARG A 14 0.20 -54.74 -15.35
CA ARG A 14 0.38 -54.12 -14.03
C ARG A 14 1.32 -52.92 -14.06
N THR A 15 2.41 -53.00 -14.83
CA THR A 15 3.37 -51.89 -14.96
C THR A 15 2.77 -50.70 -15.70
N LYS A 16 1.93 -50.95 -16.72
CA LYS A 16 1.26 -49.89 -17.47
C LYS A 16 0.19 -49.16 -16.64
N SER A 17 -0.55 -49.89 -15.80
CA SER A 17 -1.53 -49.30 -14.87
C SER A 17 -0.88 -48.41 -13.81
N ILE A 18 0.28 -48.81 -13.27
CA ILE A 18 1.00 -48.01 -12.27
C ILE A 18 1.54 -46.71 -12.89
N ARG A 19 2.08 -46.75 -14.11
CA ARG A 19 2.55 -45.54 -14.81
C ARG A 19 1.42 -44.56 -15.11
N LEU A 20 0.26 -45.06 -15.56
CA LEU A 20 -0.88 -44.21 -15.85
C LEU A 20 -1.39 -43.47 -14.60
N GLY A 21 -1.36 -44.11 -13.43
CA GLY A 21 -1.72 -43.47 -12.16
C GLY A 21 -0.78 -42.32 -11.78
N ALA A 22 0.54 -42.52 -11.92
CA ALA A 22 1.54 -41.51 -11.61
C ALA A 22 1.45 -40.29 -12.54
N ASP A 23 1.20 -40.50 -13.83
CA ASP A 23 1.07 -39.41 -14.81
C ASP A 23 -0.17 -38.55 -14.53
N VAL A 24 -1.28 -39.15 -14.08
CA VAL A 24 -2.51 -38.44 -13.72
C VAL A 24 -2.34 -37.62 -12.43
N GLU A 25 -1.66 -38.16 -11.43
CA GLU A 25 -1.38 -37.45 -10.16
C GLU A 25 -0.47 -36.23 -10.39
N ALA A 26 0.59 -36.38 -11.19
CA ALA A 26 1.49 -35.29 -11.55
C ALA A 26 0.78 -34.18 -12.36
N ALA A 27 -0.11 -34.54 -13.28
CA ALA A 27 -0.91 -33.58 -14.04
C ALA A 27 -1.89 -32.80 -13.14
N ALA A 28 -2.50 -33.47 -12.16
CA ALA A 28 -3.40 -32.83 -11.19
C ALA A 28 -2.65 -31.86 -10.27
N GLU A 29 -1.46 -32.23 -9.78
CA GLU A 29 -0.60 -31.34 -8.97
C GLU A 29 -0.19 -30.11 -9.78
N ALA A 30 0.25 -30.29 -11.03
CA ALA A 30 0.62 -29.17 -11.91
C ALA A 30 -0.55 -28.21 -12.16
N ALA A 31 -1.76 -28.73 -12.41
CA ALA A 31 -2.96 -27.91 -12.59
C ALA A 31 -3.29 -27.11 -11.31
N SER A 32 -3.23 -27.76 -10.15
CA SER A 32 -3.47 -27.10 -8.85
C SER A 32 -2.44 -25.99 -8.55
N PHE A 33 -1.18 -26.22 -8.89
CA PHE A 33 -0.12 -25.23 -8.74
C PHE A 33 -0.31 -24.06 -9.70
N GLU A 34 -0.74 -24.34 -10.94
CA GLU A 34 -1.05 -23.30 -11.91
C GLU A 34 -2.21 -22.41 -11.44
N GLU A 35 -3.28 -22.99 -10.91
CA GLU A 35 -4.42 -22.25 -10.33
C GLU A 35 -4.00 -21.39 -9.14
N LEU A 36 -3.24 -21.95 -8.19
CA LEU A 36 -2.69 -21.20 -7.06
C LEU A 36 -1.83 -20.02 -7.54
N SER A 37 -1.02 -20.25 -8.59
CA SER A 37 -0.20 -19.19 -9.19
C SER A 37 -1.06 -18.09 -9.83
N LYS A 38 -2.21 -18.42 -10.41
CA LYS A 38 -3.17 -17.45 -10.98
C LYS A 38 -3.80 -16.62 -9.88
N GLU A 39 -4.26 -17.25 -8.80
CA GLU A 39 -4.84 -16.55 -7.65
C GLU A 39 -3.83 -15.60 -6.99
N HIS A 40 -2.59 -16.06 -6.75
CA HIS A 40 -1.52 -15.22 -6.23
C HIS A 40 -1.26 -13.99 -7.11
N ARG A 41 -1.24 -14.16 -8.44
CA ARG A 41 -1.09 -13.03 -9.37
C ARG A 41 -2.24 -12.03 -9.26
N VAL A 42 -3.47 -12.50 -9.09
CA VAL A 42 -4.65 -11.63 -8.87
C VAL A 42 -4.52 -10.87 -7.55
N ILE A 43 -4.16 -11.55 -6.46
CA ILE A 43 -3.99 -10.93 -5.14
C ILE A 43 -2.86 -9.89 -5.17
N ILE A 44 -1.70 -10.22 -5.74
CA ILE A 44 -0.58 -9.27 -5.87
C ILE A 44 -1.01 -8.05 -6.68
N ARG A 45 -1.74 -8.26 -7.78
CA ARG A 45 -2.27 -7.19 -8.60
C ARG A 45 -3.21 -6.29 -7.79
N LYS A 46 -4.20 -6.86 -7.11
CA LYS A 46 -5.15 -6.13 -6.24
C LYS A 46 -4.44 -5.36 -5.14
N LEU A 47 -3.47 -5.99 -4.46
CA LEU A 47 -2.66 -5.33 -3.44
C LEU A 47 -1.81 -4.18 -4.01
N SER A 48 -1.31 -4.32 -5.23
CA SER A 48 -0.54 -3.27 -5.92
C SER A 48 -1.40 -2.09 -6.39
N THR A 49 -2.65 -2.35 -6.81
CA THR A 49 -3.62 -1.31 -7.18
C THR A 49 -4.35 -0.75 -5.97
N ARG A 50 -4.10 -1.32 -4.79
CA ARG A 50 -4.70 -0.95 -3.51
C ARG A 50 -6.20 -1.21 -3.47
N ASP A 51 -6.63 -2.25 -4.18
CA ASP A 51 -8.02 -2.67 -4.15
C ASP A 51 -8.38 -2.98 -2.69
N TYR A 52 -9.44 -2.35 -2.24
CA TYR A 52 -10.04 -2.50 -0.91
C TYR A 52 -10.81 -3.81 -0.77
N HIS A 53 -10.93 -4.62 -1.83
CA HIS A 53 -11.64 -5.89 -1.80
C HIS A 53 -10.82 -7.04 -2.38
N LEU A 54 -10.52 -8.06 -1.56
CA LEU A 54 -10.01 -9.34 -2.04
C LEU A 54 -11.12 -10.38 -2.26
N PRO A 55 -10.92 -11.34 -3.19
CA PRO A 55 -11.88 -12.41 -3.44
C PRO A 55 -12.22 -13.17 -2.14
N GLY A 56 -13.51 -13.38 -1.90
CA GLY A 56 -13.99 -14.12 -0.72
C GLY A 56 -14.02 -13.32 0.59
N ASN A 57 -13.46 -12.12 0.64
CA ASN A 57 -13.48 -11.31 1.86
C ASN A 57 -14.81 -10.57 2.06
N SER A 58 -15.22 -10.44 3.33
CA SER A 58 -16.27 -9.50 3.74
C SER A 58 -15.67 -8.11 4.07
N TYR A 59 -16.51 -7.15 4.45
CA TYR A 59 -16.08 -5.77 4.70
C TYR A 59 -14.98 -5.65 5.77
N TRP A 60 -15.09 -6.42 6.85
CA TRP A 60 -14.18 -6.28 7.98
C TRP A 60 -12.79 -6.86 7.73
N PRO A 61 -12.63 -8.09 7.20
CA PRO A 61 -11.33 -8.60 6.76
C PRO A 61 -10.63 -7.67 5.76
N ASP A 62 -11.38 -7.14 4.80
CA ASP A 62 -10.87 -6.16 3.83
C ASP A 62 -10.37 -4.88 4.51
N TYR A 63 -11.12 -4.35 5.49
CA TYR A 63 -10.71 -3.17 6.26
C TYR A 63 -9.45 -3.42 7.08
N VAL A 64 -9.40 -4.53 7.83
CA VAL A 64 -8.24 -4.91 8.65
C VAL A 64 -7.02 -5.09 7.76
N GLN A 65 -7.17 -5.76 6.62
CA GLN A 65 -6.10 -5.93 5.65
C GLN A 65 -5.65 -4.60 5.06
N PHE A 66 -6.58 -3.71 4.71
CA PHE A 66 -6.26 -2.39 4.19
C PHE A 66 -5.44 -1.59 5.20
N ILE A 67 -5.92 -1.46 6.44
CA ILE A 67 -5.19 -0.77 7.52
C ILE A 67 -3.83 -1.43 7.76
N SER A 68 -3.78 -2.75 7.90
CA SER A 68 -2.53 -3.48 8.18
C SER A 68 -1.51 -3.31 7.07
N ASN A 69 -1.91 -3.23 5.80
CA ASN A 69 -0.98 -3.06 4.69
C ASN A 69 -0.47 -1.62 4.52
N ASN A 70 -1.31 -0.63 4.84
CA ASN A 70 -1.07 0.79 4.57
C ASN A 70 -0.46 1.54 5.77
N HIS A 71 -0.76 1.11 6.99
CA HIS A 71 -0.33 1.82 8.19
C HIS A 71 1.20 1.79 8.34
N PRO A 72 1.87 2.95 8.57
CA PRO A 72 3.32 3.02 8.65
C PRO A 72 3.92 2.02 9.65
N LEU A 73 3.37 1.94 10.88
CA LEU A 73 3.80 0.99 11.91
C LEU A 73 3.21 -0.44 11.78
N LEU A 74 1.89 -0.59 11.67
CA LEU A 74 1.28 -1.94 11.71
C LEU A 74 1.72 -2.82 10.54
N SER A 75 2.10 -2.21 9.42
CA SER A 75 2.49 -2.94 8.23
C SER A 75 3.84 -3.67 8.31
N PHE A 76 4.62 -3.44 9.37
CA PHE A 76 5.79 -4.25 9.65
C PHE A 76 5.43 -5.67 10.11
N CYS A 77 4.34 -5.81 10.85
CA CYS A 77 3.96 -7.07 11.50
C CYS A 77 2.81 -7.77 10.80
N TYR A 78 1.88 -7.00 10.23
CA TYR A 78 0.60 -7.51 9.74
C TYR A 78 0.41 -7.33 8.23
N ALA A 79 1.47 -6.94 7.51
CA ALA A 79 1.39 -6.89 6.06
C ALA A 79 1.13 -8.28 5.48
N HIS A 80 0.28 -8.32 4.46
CA HIS A 80 0.04 -9.53 3.70
C HIS A 80 1.36 -10.05 3.09
N PRO A 81 1.66 -11.35 3.12
CA PRO A 81 2.94 -11.89 2.66
C PRO A 81 3.17 -11.67 1.15
N LEU A 82 2.09 -11.63 0.36
CA LEU A 82 2.14 -11.30 -1.07
C LEU A 82 2.14 -9.79 -1.36
N HIS A 83 2.25 -8.94 -0.34
CA HIS A 83 2.22 -7.50 -0.53
C HIS A 83 3.49 -7.04 -1.29
N PRO A 84 3.37 -6.24 -2.36
CA PRO A 84 4.53 -5.90 -3.20
C PRO A 84 5.58 -5.06 -2.46
N PHE A 85 5.18 -4.26 -1.48
CA PHE A 85 6.11 -3.50 -0.65
C PHE A 85 7.04 -4.38 0.18
N SER A 86 8.33 -4.18 -0.02
CA SER A 86 9.35 -4.81 0.80
C SER A 86 9.42 -4.13 2.17
N ILE A 87 10.04 -4.81 3.14
CA ILE A 87 10.31 -4.23 4.46
C ILE A 87 11.19 -2.97 4.36
N ARG A 88 12.08 -2.91 3.35
CA ARG A 88 12.96 -1.76 3.12
C ARG A 88 12.16 -0.53 2.70
N ASP A 89 11.17 -0.71 1.83
CA ASP A 89 10.27 0.36 1.40
C ASP A 89 9.46 0.89 2.60
N ARG A 90 9.01 -0.01 3.50
CA ARG A 90 8.29 0.36 4.73
C ARG A 90 9.18 1.17 5.69
N ILE A 91 10.42 0.74 5.91
CA ILE A 91 11.41 1.50 6.71
C ILE A 91 11.62 2.88 6.09
N PHE A 92 11.77 2.94 4.77
CA PHE A 92 11.94 4.21 4.07
C PHE A 92 10.74 5.17 4.30
N CYS A 93 9.50 4.69 4.15
CA CYS A 93 8.31 5.50 4.46
C CYS A 93 8.29 5.96 5.92
N LEU A 94 8.60 5.06 6.86
CA LEU A 94 8.61 5.39 8.28
C LEU A 94 9.66 6.45 8.61
N VAL A 95 10.88 6.32 8.09
CA VAL A 95 11.93 7.34 8.25
C VAL A 95 11.46 8.67 7.67
N GLY A 96 10.88 8.66 6.47
CA GLY A 96 10.31 9.85 5.86
C GLY A 96 9.26 10.54 6.74
N SER A 97 8.32 9.77 7.28
CA SER A 97 7.30 10.23 8.24
C SER A 97 7.93 10.89 9.46
N LEU A 98 8.87 10.20 10.12
CA LEU A 98 9.53 10.68 11.32
C LEU A 98 10.30 11.98 11.06
N THR A 99 11.02 12.07 9.94
CA THR A 99 11.76 13.28 9.55
C THR A 99 10.83 14.42 9.18
N PHE A 100 9.73 14.15 8.48
CA PHE A 100 8.75 15.18 8.13
C PHE A 100 8.06 15.73 9.36
N GLY A 101 7.58 14.85 10.25
CA GLY A 101 7.01 15.24 11.54
C GLY A 101 7.99 16.09 12.35
N LEU A 102 9.26 15.68 12.45
CA LEU A 102 10.29 16.44 13.19
C LEU A 102 10.50 17.83 12.60
N GLY A 103 10.63 17.92 11.27
CA GLY A 103 10.77 19.19 10.58
C GLY A 103 9.56 20.10 10.77
N ALA A 104 8.35 19.54 10.71
CA ALA A 104 7.12 20.29 10.93
C ALA A 104 7.03 20.83 12.37
N THR A 105 7.30 20.00 13.39
CA THR A 105 7.31 20.41 14.81
C THR A 105 8.34 21.53 15.04
N CYS A 106 9.55 21.39 14.50
CA CYS A 106 10.59 22.42 14.64
C CYS A 106 10.21 23.72 13.89
N ALA A 107 9.63 23.63 12.70
CA ALA A 107 9.18 24.79 11.94
C ALA A 107 8.07 25.57 12.65
N VAL A 108 7.10 24.86 13.24
CA VAL A 108 6.04 25.47 14.06
C VAL A 108 6.64 26.19 15.26
N TRP A 109 7.56 25.56 15.98
CA TRP A 109 8.22 26.20 17.13
C TRP A 109 9.01 27.44 16.73
N LEU A 110 9.81 27.36 15.65
CA LEU A 110 10.59 28.49 15.13
C LEU A 110 9.67 29.64 14.70
N TYR A 111 8.51 29.33 14.12
CA TYR A 111 7.51 30.33 13.76
C TYR A 111 7.04 31.12 14.99
N PHE A 112 6.63 30.43 16.06
CA PHE A 112 6.22 31.09 17.31
C PHE A 112 7.36 31.88 17.94
N TYR A 113 8.57 31.31 17.94
CA TYR A 113 9.77 31.96 18.47
C TYR A 113 10.05 33.30 17.78
N PHE A 114 10.17 33.32 16.45
CA PHE A 114 10.48 34.55 15.70
C PHE A 114 9.36 35.58 15.75
N ARG A 115 8.11 35.15 15.96
CA ARG A 115 6.98 36.08 16.10
C ARG A 115 6.82 36.64 17.50
N GLY A 116 7.40 36.01 18.52
CA GLY A 116 7.17 36.36 19.91
C GLY A 116 5.71 36.20 20.33
N LEU A 117 4.98 35.28 19.69
CA LEU A 117 3.56 35.02 19.93
C LEU A 117 3.39 33.66 20.63
N SER A 118 2.36 33.54 21.45
CA SER A 118 1.92 32.25 22.04
C SER A 118 0.73 31.63 21.29
N THR A 119 0.10 32.38 20.38
CA THR A 119 -1.05 31.96 19.56
C THR A 119 -0.83 32.35 18.10
N VAL A 120 -1.40 31.55 17.18
CA VAL A 120 -1.45 31.90 15.76
C VAL A 120 -2.83 32.45 15.45
N ASP A 121 -2.91 33.73 15.12
CA ASP A 121 -4.16 34.37 14.73
C ASP A 121 -4.38 34.19 13.22
N ILE A 122 -5.33 33.31 12.84
CA ILE A 122 -5.79 33.14 11.45
C ILE A 122 -7.14 33.84 11.32
N GLY A 123 -7.10 35.15 11.07
CA GLY A 123 -8.31 35.97 11.05
C GLY A 123 -8.96 36.05 12.44
N PRO A 124 -10.25 35.68 12.63
CA PRO A 124 -10.91 35.74 13.93
C PRO A 124 -10.57 34.56 14.85
N LEU A 125 -9.79 33.58 14.39
CA LEU A 125 -9.49 32.35 15.13
C LEU A 125 -8.08 32.41 15.73
N ALA A 126 -7.97 32.47 17.05
CA ALA A 126 -6.71 32.31 17.78
C ALA A 126 -6.45 30.82 18.03
N LEU A 127 -5.45 30.25 17.35
CA LEU A 127 -5.05 28.86 17.52
C LEU A 127 -4.03 28.75 18.65
N SER A 128 -4.35 27.93 19.65
CA SER A 128 -3.40 27.57 20.71
C SER A 128 -2.35 26.57 20.20
N GLU A 129 -1.20 26.50 20.86
CA GLU A 129 -0.11 25.58 20.54
C GLU A 129 -0.57 24.12 20.32
N PRO A 130 -1.44 23.52 21.16
CA PRO A 130 -1.93 22.15 20.93
C PRO A 130 -2.73 22.00 19.62
N VAL A 131 -3.47 23.02 19.21
CA VAL A 131 -4.24 22.98 17.96
C VAL A 131 -3.31 23.04 16.74
N VAL A 132 -2.21 23.80 16.85
CA VAL A 132 -1.19 23.81 15.79
C VAL A 132 -0.49 22.44 15.71
N GLY A 133 -0.19 21.80 16.84
CA GLY A 133 0.33 20.42 16.87
C GLY A 133 -0.64 19.40 16.25
N LEU A 134 -1.95 19.58 16.42
CA LEU A 134 -2.97 18.78 15.74
C LEU A 134 -2.92 18.97 14.21
N VAL A 135 -2.79 20.22 13.73
CA VAL A 135 -2.64 20.50 12.29
C VAL A 135 -1.37 19.85 11.75
N ALA A 136 -0.25 19.95 12.48
CA ALA A 136 0.99 19.28 12.11
C ALA A 136 0.82 17.75 12.00
N SER A 137 0.08 17.15 12.94
CA SER A 137 -0.24 15.71 12.91
C SER A 137 -1.09 15.32 11.69
N VAL A 138 -2.05 16.16 11.30
CA VAL A 138 -2.85 15.96 10.07
C VAL A 138 -1.98 16.07 8.82
N LEU A 139 -1.09 17.06 8.77
CA LEU A 139 -0.15 17.21 7.66
C LEU A 139 0.81 16.02 7.58
N ASN A 140 1.30 15.51 8.71
CA ASN A 140 2.18 14.35 8.75
C ASN A 140 1.46 13.07 8.26
N ALA A 141 0.24 12.80 8.73
CA ALA A 141 -0.55 11.69 8.21
C ALA A 141 -0.89 11.84 6.71
N GLY A 142 -1.13 13.07 6.24
CA GLY A 142 -1.31 13.37 4.83
C GLY A 142 -0.04 13.12 4.01
N PHE A 143 1.13 13.51 4.52
CA PHE A 143 2.43 13.23 3.93
C PHE A 143 2.68 11.72 3.82
N ASP A 144 2.41 10.97 4.89
CA ASP A 144 2.54 9.50 4.91
C ASP A 144 1.70 8.85 3.82
N MET A 145 0.45 9.27 3.71
CA MET A 145 -0.42 8.84 2.62
C MET A 145 0.20 9.20 1.27
N CYS A 146 0.61 10.44 1.04
CA CYS A 146 1.20 10.89 -0.22
C CYS A 146 2.43 10.06 -0.63
N ILE A 147 3.41 9.89 0.26
CA ILE A 147 4.60 9.06 -0.01
C ILE A 147 4.18 7.63 -0.35
N TRP A 148 3.28 7.05 0.44
CA TRP A 148 2.82 5.69 0.23
C TRP A 148 2.08 5.55 -1.11
N TYR A 149 1.20 6.49 -1.46
CA TYR A 149 0.51 6.56 -2.77
C TYR A 149 1.52 6.65 -3.92
N MET A 150 2.57 7.46 -3.79
CA MET A 150 3.61 7.57 -4.81
C MET A 150 4.38 6.25 -4.98
N GLN A 151 4.74 5.59 -3.89
CA GLN A 151 5.50 4.34 -3.94
C GLN A 151 4.68 3.12 -4.36
N MET A 152 3.35 3.17 -4.21
CA MET A 152 2.41 2.14 -4.65
C MET A 152 1.77 2.42 -6.00
N CYS A 153 2.03 3.57 -6.61
CA CYS A 153 1.45 3.90 -7.89
C CYS A 153 1.72 2.77 -8.90
N PRO A 154 0.68 2.17 -9.52
CA PRO A 154 0.86 1.11 -10.51
C PRO A 154 1.78 1.52 -11.66
N CYS A 155 1.74 2.80 -12.06
CA CYS A 155 2.64 3.34 -13.08
C CYS A 155 4.11 3.35 -12.61
N CYS A 156 4.34 3.33 -11.31
CA CYS A 156 5.65 3.41 -10.69
C CYS A 156 6.20 2.06 -10.23
N ARG A 157 5.50 0.93 -10.47
CA ARG A 157 5.99 -0.42 -10.12
C ARG A 157 6.01 -1.38 -11.30
N THR A 158 7.05 -2.22 -11.31
CA THR A 158 7.17 -3.32 -12.27
C THR A 158 6.06 -4.35 -12.05
N GLY A 159 5.28 -4.64 -13.09
CA GLY A 159 4.22 -5.65 -13.08
C GLY A 159 2.80 -5.14 -12.77
N ALA A 160 2.64 -3.85 -12.45
CA ALA A 160 1.33 -3.30 -12.12
C ALA A 160 0.59 -2.81 -13.38
N CYS A 161 -0.27 -3.70 -13.90
CA CYS A 161 -1.45 -3.49 -14.77
C CYS A 161 -1.31 -2.84 -16.14
N PHE A 162 -0.31 -2.00 -16.43
CA PHE A 162 -0.22 -1.39 -17.75
C PHE A 162 0.73 -2.20 -18.62
N HIS A 163 0.16 -3.03 -19.49
CA HIS A 163 0.78 -3.42 -20.75
C HIS A 163 0.92 -2.16 -21.63
N PHE A 164 1.76 -1.22 -21.20
CA PHE A 164 2.38 -0.31 -22.17
C PHE A 164 3.32 -1.19 -22.97
N ASP A 165 2.90 -1.58 -24.18
CA ASP A 165 3.70 -2.40 -25.11
C ASP A 165 5.09 -1.77 -25.38
N ASP A 166 5.23 -0.46 -25.15
CA ASP A 166 6.51 0.22 -25.12
C ASP A 166 7.24 0.04 -23.78
N ARG A 167 8.11 -0.98 -23.74
CA ARG A 167 9.01 -1.31 -22.62
C ARG A 167 9.87 -0.14 -22.10
N PHE A 168 10.00 0.95 -22.85
CA PHE A 168 10.83 2.10 -22.49
C PHE A 168 10.11 3.09 -21.56
N CYS A 169 8.85 3.43 -21.85
CA CYS A 169 8.10 4.41 -21.06
C CYS A 169 7.82 3.91 -19.64
N ALA A 170 7.44 2.64 -19.47
CA ALA A 170 7.14 2.06 -18.17
C ALA A 170 8.33 2.11 -17.20
N LYS A 171 9.55 1.84 -17.68
CA LYS A 171 10.77 1.90 -16.85
C LYS A 171 11.07 3.33 -16.37
N TYR A 172 10.83 4.33 -17.22
CA TYR A 172 11.05 5.72 -16.86
C TYR A 172 10.08 6.20 -15.78
N TRP A 173 8.79 5.84 -15.85
CA TRP A 173 7.79 6.19 -14.84
C TRP A 173 8.06 5.53 -13.48
N VAL A 174 8.45 4.24 -13.49
CA VAL A 174 8.93 3.52 -12.30
C VAL A 174 10.09 4.26 -11.65
N TRP A 175 11.10 4.59 -12.44
CA TRP A 175 12.26 5.31 -11.95
C TRP A 175 11.86 6.70 -11.40
N MET A 176 11.04 7.46 -12.12
CA MET A 176 10.63 8.80 -11.71
C MET A 176 9.86 8.80 -10.39
N GLY A 177 8.89 7.89 -10.21
CA GLY A 177 8.12 7.81 -8.98
C GLY A 177 8.96 7.45 -7.75
N GLN A 178 9.84 6.46 -7.88
CA GLN A 178 10.74 6.05 -6.80
C GLN A 178 11.74 7.15 -6.43
N ASN A 179 12.34 7.80 -7.43
CA ASN A 179 13.30 8.88 -7.18
C ASN A 179 12.61 10.13 -6.65
N LEU A 180 11.39 10.46 -7.10
CA LEU A 180 10.64 11.61 -6.59
C LEU A 180 10.31 11.44 -5.10
N ALA A 181 9.80 10.28 -4.69
CA ALA A 181 9.57 9.98 -3.28
C ALA A 181 10.89 10.04 -2.47
N GLY A 182 11.98 9.49 -3.03
CA GLY A 182 13.35 9.60 -2.51
C GLY A 182 13.77 11.05 -2.23
N VAL A 183 13.66 11.90 -3.25
CA VAL A 183 14.02 13.33 -3.19
C VAL A 183 13.19 14.07 -2.14
N ILE A 184 11.88 13.81 -2.08
CA ILE A 184 10.98 14.44 -1.10
C ILE A 184 11.41 14.08 0.33
N VAL A 185 11.71 12.80 0.60
CA VAL A 185 12.18 12.36 1.92
C VAL A 185 13.54 12.97 2.27
N ILE A 186 14.48 13.02 1.31
CA ILE A 186 15.79 13.65 1.53
C ILE A 186 15.65 15.14 1.86
N ILE A 187 14.85 15.88 1.09
CA ILE A 187 14.58 17.30 1.34
C ILE A 187 13.95 17.48 2.72
N SER A 188 12.97 16.66 3.06
CA SER A 188 12.32 16.69 4.37
C SER A 188 13.31 16.45 5.50
N ALA A 189 14.21 15.47 5.38
CA ALA A 189 15.26 15.20 6.35
C ALA A 189 16.26 16.35 6.48
N CYS A 190 16.67 16.96 5.35
CA CYS A 190 17.54 18.14 5.36
C CYS A 190 16.89 19.34 6.06
N LEU A 191 15.61 19.59 5.79
CA LEU A 191 14.85 20.67 6.44
C LEU A 191 14.69 20.41 7.93
N ALA A 192 14.40 19.17 8.33
CA ALA A 192 14.30 18.79 9.73
C ALA A 192 15.62 18.99 10.46
N LEU A 193 16.73 18.54 9.87
CA LEU A 193 18.07 18.73 10.43
C LEU A 193 18.41 20.22 10.59
N ALA A 194 18.17 21.03 9.56
CA ALA A 194 18.39 22.47 9.63
C ALA A 194 17.55 23.14 10.73
N ALA A 195 16.28 22.75 10.87
CA ALA A 195 15.40 23.29 11.90
C ALA A 195 15.82 22.87 13.32
N VAL A 196 16.31 21.64 13.50
CA VAL A 196 16.87 21.17 14.78
C VAL A 196 18.16 21.93 15.13
N ILE A 197 19.07 22.12 14.17
CA ILE A 197 20.32 22.88 14.40
C ILE A 197 19.99 24.32 14.79
N LEU A 198 19.11 24.99 14.04
CA LEU A 198 18.72 26.37 14.33
C LEU A 198 18.09 26.50 15.72
N ARG A 199 17.23 25.54 16.10
CA ARG A 199 16.64 25.48 17.43
C ARG A 199 17.69 25.28 18.53
N ALA A 200 18.65 24.39 18.31
CA ALA A 200 19.73 24.16 19.27
C ALA A 200 20.55 25.44 19.48
N GLN A 201 20.90 26.16 18.42
CA GLN A 201 21.63 27.43 18.50
C GLN A 201 20.87 28.49 19.31
N ILE A 202 19.55 28.62 19.09
CA ILE A 202 18.71 29.55 19.84
C ILE A 202 18.67 29.19 21.34
N ASN A 203 18.57 27.91 21.66
CA ASN A 203 18.54 27.46 23.06
C ASN A 203 19.88 27.73 23.77
N ASP A 204 21.00 27.55 23.06
CA ASP A 204 22.34 27.85 23.58
C ASP A 204 22.48 29.35 23.88
N GLU A 205 21.99 30.22 22.99
CA GLU A 205 21.99 31.69 23.21
C GLU A 205 21.14 32.12 24.43
N GLN A 206 20.09 31.36 24.75
CA GLN A 206 19.24 31.61 25.92
C GLN A 206 19.81 31.05 27.23
N GLY A 207 20.91 30.31 27.18
CA GLY A 207 21.48 29.65 28.36
C GLY A 207 20.57 28.57 28.94
N GLN A 208 19.69 27.97 28.11
CA GLN A 208 18.83 26.86 28.54
C GLN A 208 19.60 25.54 28.51
N GLU A 209 20.48 25.35 29.49
CA GLU A 209 21.15 24.07 29.70
C GLU A 209 20.24 23.12 30.50
N GLY A 210 20.20 21.84 30.11
CA GLY A 210 19.52 20.79 30.86
C GLY A 210 18.41 20.07 30.10
N PRO A 211 17.63 19.21 30.79
CA PRO A 211 16.65 18.32 30.15
C PRO A 211 15.51 19.06 29.43
N GLU A 212 15.25 20.32 29.81
CA GLU A 212 14.25 21.18 29.15
C GLU A 212 14.61 21.49 27.68
N SER A 213 15.90 21.44 27.32
CA SER A 213 16.37 21.56 25.93
C SER A 213 15.81 20.46 25.02
N PHE A 214 15.40 19.31 25.58
CA PHE A 214 14.81 18.18 24.87
C PHE A 214 13.28 18.12 24.94
N SER A 215 12.63 19.13 25.53
CA SER A 215 11.15 19.24 25.58
C SER A 215 10.52 19.08 24.19
N PHE A 216 11.22 19.53 23.13
CA PHE A 216 10.77 19.37 21.76
C PHE A 216 10.69 17.94 21.26
N LEU A 217 11.62 17.08 21.68
CA LEU A 217 11.59 15.66 21.30
C LEU A 217 10.37 14.97 21.91
N ARG A 218 9.99 15.39 23.13
CA ARG A 218 8.76 14.93 23.77
C ARG A 218 7.53 15.39 23.01
N SER A 219 7.44 16.68 22.65
CA SER A 219 6.32 17.20 21.85
C SER A 219 6.23 16.51 20.50
N TRP A 220 7.35 16.40 19.78
CA TRP A 220 7.45 15.65 18.51
C TRP A 220 7.01 14.20 18.66
N GLY A 221 7.46 13.50 19.71
CA GLY A 221 7.07 12.12 19.97
C GLY A 221 5.56 11.97 20.20
N ILE A 222 4.94 12.91 20.92
CA ILE A 222 3.48 12.94 21.13
C ILE A 222 2.77 13.21 19.80
N GLU A 223 3.20 14.20 19.02
CA GLU A 223 2.62 14.54 17.72
C GLU A 223 2.69 13.38 16.72
N VAL A 224 3.86 12.75 16.58
CA VAL A 224 4.05 11.57 15.73
C VAL A 224 3.18 10.41 16.21
N THR A 225 3.14 10.14 17.52
CA THR A 225 2.30 9.08 18.07
C THR A 225 0.83 9.33 17.76
N PHE A 226 0.36 10.57 17.95
CA PHE A 226 -1.00 10.97 17.65
C PHE A 226 -1.31 10.88 16.14
N SER A 227 -0.39 11.36 15.30
CA SER A 227 -0.46 11.25 13.84
C SER A 227 -0.59 9.80 13.41
N LEU A 228 0.27 8.91 13.90
CA LEU A 228 0.34 7.51 13.47
C LEU A 228 -0.81 6.68 14.04
N LEU A 229 -1.18 6.86 15.31
CA LEU A 229 -2.16 6.00 15.98
C LEU A 229 -3.61 6.48 15.89
N LEU A 230 -3.85 7.77 15.66
CA LEU A 230 -5.20 8.31 15.58
C LEU A 230 -5.49 8.93 14.22
N VAL A 231 -4.70 9.91 13.79
CA VAL A 231 -5.03 10.70 12.60
C VAL A 231 -4.92 9.86 11.33
N PHE A 232 -3.84 9.08 11.19
CA PHE A 232 -3.63 8.23 10.03
C PHE A 232 -4.74 7.17 9.87
N PRO A 233 -5.10 6.36 10.89
CA PRO A 233 -6.22 5.43 10.77
C PRO A 233 -7.55 6.11 10.43
N LEU A 234 -7.82 7.30 10.98
CA LEU A 234 -9.03 8.05 10.64
C LEU A 234 -9.05 8.48 9.16
N MET A 235 -7.94 9.02 8.65
CA MET A 235 -7.80 9.38 7.23
C MET A 235 -7.88 8.13 6.33
N ALA A 236 -7.21 7.05 6.70
CA ALA A 236 -7.24 5.78 6.00
C ALA A 236 -8.66 5.22 5.92
N THR A 237 -9.40 5.24 7.03
CA THR A 237 -10.81 4.80 7.10
C THR A 237 -11.70 5.68 6.23
N THR A 238 -11.46 6.99 6.23
CA THR A 238 -12.19 7.94 5.38
C THR A 238 -12.00 7.59 3.90
N LEU A 239 -10.77 7.30 3.47
CA LEU A 239 -10.47 6.84 2.12
C LEU A 239 -11.10 5.47 1.81
N PHE A 240 -10.94 4.50 2.71
CA PHE A 240 -11.48 3.15 2.58
C PHE A 240 -13.00 3.14 2.42
N SER A 241 -13.70 3.95 3.22
CA SER A 241 -15.15 4.08 3.17
C SER A 241 -15.66 4.67 1.85
N GLY A 242 -14.80 5.43 1.15
CA GLY A 242 -15.16 6.14 -0.07
C GLY A 242 -16.10 7.33 0.16
N ILE A 243 -16.27 7.80 1.40
CA ILE A 243 -17.17 8.92 1.73
C ILE A 243 -16.82 10.21 0.98
N LEU A 244 -15.53 10.42 0.68
CA LEU A 244 -15.04 11.57 -0.09
C LEU A 244 -15.27 11.43 -1.60
N GLY A 245 -15.59 10.22 -2.08
CA GLY A 245 -15.69 9.94 -3.50
C GLY A 245 -16.96 10.45 -4.17
N CYS A 246 -18.02 10.78 -3.41
CA CYS A 246 -19.36 11.15 -3.92
C CYS A 246 -19.77 10.36 -5.18
N PHE A 247 -19.36 9.08 -5.26
CA PHE A 247 -19.51 8.17 -6.40
C PHE A 247 -18.99 8.65 -7.78
N ARG A 248 -18.27 9.77 -7.88
CA ARG A 248 -17.89 10.40 -9.16
C ARG A 248 -16.39 10.51 -9.42
N LEU A 249 -15.55 10.53 -8.38
CA LEU A 249 -14.11 10.63 -8.54
C LEU A 249 -13.45 9.24 -8.39
N PRO A 250 -12.99 8.61 -9.49
CA PRO A 250 -12.44 7.25 -9.46
C PRO A 250 -11.14 7.14 -8.65
N VAL A 251 -10.47 8.25 -8.36
CA VAL A 251 -9.22 8.31 -7.59
C VAL A 251 -9.46 8.16 -6.07
N LEU A 252 -10.70 8.39 -5.61
CA LEU A 252 -11.09 8.32 -4.19
C LEU A 252 -12.19 7.27 -3.94
N GLY A 253 -12.40 6.36 -4.89
CA GLY A 253 -13.42 5.33 -4.80
C GLY A 253 -13.04 4.25 -3.81
N GLY A 254 -13.54 4.35 -2.57
CA GLY A 254 -13.37 3.33 -1.53
C GLY A 254 -14.03 1.99 -1.87
N ARG A 255 -14.02 1.06 -0.91
CA ARG A 255 -14.51 -0.32 -1.08
C ARG A 255 -15.89 -0.46 -1.74
N PRO A 256 -16.92 0.33 -1.40
CA PRO A 256 -18.25 0.15 -1.99
C PRO A 256 -18.26 0.32 -3.52
N TRP A 257 -17.46 1.25 -4.04
CA TRP A 257 -17.36 1.51 -5.47
C TRP A 257 -16.68 0.35 -6.21
N GLU A 258 -15.64 -0.22 -5.62
CA GLU A 258 -14.93 -1.36 -6.20
C GLU A 258 -15.79 -2.61 -6.26
N VAL A 259 -16.50 -2.94 -5.18
CA VAL A 259 -17.42 -4.09 -5.16
C VAL A 259 -18.53 -3.91 -6.21
N TRP A 260 -19.06 -2.69 -6.36
CA TRP A 260 -20.05 -2.41 -7.40
C TRP A 260 -19.46 -2.57 -8.81
N ARG A 261 -18.24 -2.07 -9.04
CA ARG A 261 -17.54 -2.20 -10.33
C ARG A 261 -17.30 -3.66 -10.69
N GLU A 262 -16.85 -4.48 -9.73
CA GLU A 262 -16.60 -5.91 -9.94
C GLU A 262 -17.89 -6.66 -10.28
N LYS A 263 -18.97 -6.45 -9.52
CA LYS A 263 -20.28 -7.04 -9.84
C LYS A 263 -20.75 -6.69 -11.25
N LYS A 264 -20.60 -5.43 -11.66
CA LYS A 264 -20.99 -4.99 -13.01
C LYS A 264 -20.14 -5.66 -14.10
N LEU A 265 -18.85 -5.90 -13.84
CA LEU A 265 -17.98 -6.63 -14.77
C LEU A 265 -18.41 -8.11 -14.86
N GLU A 266 -18.72 -8.75 -13.74
CA GLU A 266 -19.23 -10.13 -13.69
C GLU A 266 -20.56 -10.27 -14.46
N GLU A 267 -21.50 -9.34 -14.27
CA GLU A 267 -22.76 -9.28 -15.01
C GLU A 267 -22.53 -9.18 -16.53
N ASN A 268 -21.60 -8.30 -16.95
CA ASN A 268 -21.25 -8.17 -18.37
C ASN A 268 -20.62 -9.45 -18.93
N HIS A 269 -19.71 -10.10 -18.20
CA HIS A 269 -19.08 -11.35 -18.62
C HIS A 269 -20.10 -12.50 -18.78
N HIS A 270 -21.09 -12.58 -17.89
CA HIS A 270 -22.18 -13.57 -18.02
C HIS A 270 -23.03 -13.36 -19.27
N CYS A 271 -23.31 -12.11 -19.65
CA CYS A 271 -24.05 -11.79 -20.88
C CYS A 271 -23.29 -12.24 -22.14
N TYR A 272 -21.97 -12.09 -22.19
CA TYR A 272 -21.16 -12.52 -23.33
C TYR A 272 -21.16 -14.05 -23.51
N HIS A 273 -20.92 -14.81 -22.43
CA HIS A 273 -20.89 -16.28 -22.53
C HIS A 273 -22.24 -16.90 -22.92
N ASN A 274 -23.35 -16.32 -22.44
CA ASN A 274 -24.68 -16.81 -22.82
C ASN A 274 -25.00 -16.52 -24.30
N GLY A 275 -24.52 -15.40 -24.86
CA GLY A 275 -24.66 -15.09 -26.28
C GLY A 275 -23.88 -16.05 -27.20
N ASP A 276 -22.67 -16.42 -26.80
CA ASP A 276 -21.83 -17.37 -27.56
C ASP A 276 -22.41 -18.79 -27.54
N GLN A 277 -23.00 -19.23 -26.42
CA GLN A 277 -23.67 -20.53 -26.35
C GLN A 277 -24.96 -20.57 -27.18
N LEU A 278 -25.76 -19.49 -27.18
CA LEU A 278 -26.97 -19.40 -27.99
C LEU A 278 -26.66 -19.39 -29.49
N SER A 279 -25.61 -18.69 -29.92
CA SER A 279 -25.17 -18.67 -31.32
C SER A 279 -24.59 -20.02 -31.78
N ALA A 280 -23.83 -20.71 -30.94
CA ALA A 280 -23.35 -22.07 -31.23
C ALA A 280 -24.48 -23.10 -31.32
N THR A 281 -25.54 -22.93 -30.51
CA THR A 281 -26.71 -23.81 -30.55
C THR A 281 -27.56 -23.55 -31.79
N GLN A 282 -27.66 -22.31 -32.28
CA GLN A 282 -28.39 -21.99 -33.52
C GLN A 282 -27.64 -22.40 -34.79
N ALA A 283 -26.30 -22.46 -34.77
CA ALA A 283 -25.50 -22.89 -35.92
C ALA A 283 -25.46 -24.42 -36.12
N SER A 284 -26.06 -25.21 -35.21
CA SER A 284 -26.10 -26.68 -35.29
C SER A 284 -27.46 -27.24 -35.73
N PHE A 285 -28.40 -26.37 -36.11
CA PHE A 285 -29.66 -26.72 -36.78
C PHE A 285 -29.65 -26.23 -38.24
#